data_AF-A0A9E3JAC0-F1
#
_entry.id   AF-A0A9E3JAC0-F1
#
_cell.length_a   1.000
_cell.length_b   1.000
_cell.length_c   1.000
_cell.angle_alpha   90.00
_cell.angle_beta   90.00
_cell.angle_gamma   90.00
#
_symmetry.space_group_name_H-M   'P 1'
#
loop_
_entity.id
_entity.type
_entity.pdbx_description
1 polymer ?
#
loop_
_entity_poly.entity_id
_entity_poly.type
_entity_poly.pdbx_seq_one_letter_code
_entity_poly.pdbx_strand_id
1 'polypeptide(L)'
;MRTRARPGRLVLAVGIVLAFVLQLSATAESRAVAGEMLSVNLASTRGPSTGVGEGFLYGFTQDGSQPADQFIKPLGINAFRGGGWFSGGWIRDNYQYGSATRADLDSIVAQAKRLTQPPYHAQYQVLVSD
;
A
#
# COMPACT_ATOMS: atom_id res chain seq x y z
N MET A 1 -53.01 -2.32 -60.45
CA MET A 1 -52.83 -1.38 -59.34
C MET A 1 -51.68 -1.84 -58.45
N ARG A 2 -50.58 -1.08 -58.39
CA ARG A 2 -49.51 -1.27 -57.39
C ARG A 2 -49.19 0.10 -56.81
N THR A 3 -49.63 0.35 -55.59
CA THR A 3 -49.30 1.52 -54.79
C THR A 3 -47.80 1.47 -54.45
N ARG A 4 -46.98 2.17 -55.22
CA ARG A 4 -45.55 2.37 -54.88
C ARG A 4 -45.50 3.29 -53.67
N ALA A 5 -45.15 2.73 -52.51
CA ALA A 5 -44.85 3.50 -51.31
C ALA A 5 -43.77 4.54 -51.64
N ARG A 6 -44.07 5.81 -51.36
CA ARG A 6 -43.20 6.94 -51.73
C ARG A 6 -41.91 6.89 -50.91
N PRO A 7 -40.72 6.88 -51.55
CA PRO A 7 -39.43 6.71 -50.88
C PRO A 7 -39.10 7.80 -49.84
N GLY A 8 -39.76 8.96 -49.91
CA GLY A 8 -39.52 10.08 -48.99
C GLY A 8 -39.88 9.82 -47.52
N ARG A 9 -40.87 8.96 -47.23
CA ARG A 9 -41.23 8.62 -45.83
C ARG A 9 -40.18 7.73 -45.17
N LEU A 10 -39.52 6.88 -45.94
CA LEU A 10 -38.49 5.97 -45.46
C LEU A 10 -37.19 6.72 -45.17
N VAL A 11 -36.83 7.69 -46.03
CA VAL A 11 -35.68 8.57 -45.82
C VAL A 11 -35.85 9.43 -44.56
N LEU A 12 -37.06 9.96 -44.32
CA LEU A 12 -37.34 10.75 -43.12
C LEU A 12 -37.23 9.91 -41.85
N ALA A 13 -37.77 8.69 -41.85
CA ALA A 13 -37.69 7.78 -40.70
C ALA A 13 -36.24 7.40 -40.38
N VAL A 14 -35.42 7.12 -41.40
CA VAL A 14 -33.99 6.85 -41.21
C VAL A 14 -33.26 8.06 -40.65
N GLY A 15 -33.55 9.27 -41.13
CA GLY A 15 -32.95 10.51 -40.61
C GLY A 15 -33.26 10.74 -39.13
N ILE A 16 -34.51 10.51 -38.71
CA ILE A 16 -34.94 10.65 -37.30
C ILE A 16 -34.24 9.62 -36.42
N VAL A 17 -34.20 8.34 -36.84
CA VAL A 17 -33.50 7.29 -36.08
C VAL A 17 -32.02 7.61 -35.96
N LEU A 18 -31.38 8.08 -37.04
CA LEU A 18 -29.97 8.43 -37.03
C LEU A 18 -29.68 9.61 -36.08
N ALA A 19 -30.56 10.63 -36.06
CA ALA A 19 -30.44 11.76 -35.14
C ALA A 19 -30.57 11.33 -33.67
N PHE A 20 -31.50 10.42 -33.36
CA PHE A 20 -31.67 9.86 -32.01
C PHE A 20 -30.48 8.99 -31.58
N VAL A 21 -29.92 8.17 -32.48
CA VAL A 21 -28.72 7.36 -32.19
C VAL A 21 -27.50 8.25 -31.94
N LEU A 22 -27.35 9.36 -32.68
CA LEU A 22 -26.29 10.34 -32.47
C LEU A 22 -26.42 11.06 -31.12
N GLN A 23 -27.65 11.37 -30.67
CA GLN A 23 -27.91 11.96 -29.36
C GLN A 23 -27.69 10.96 -28.21
N LEU A 24 -27.98 9.67 -28.41
CA LEU A 24 -27.67 8.62 -27.43
C LEU A 24 -26.17 8.30 -27.35
N SER A 25 -25.42 8.62 -28.40
CA SER A 25 -23.96 8.47 -28.47
C SER A 25 -23.21 9.72 -28.02
N ALA A 26 -23.94 10.79 -27.63
CA ALA A 26 -23.35 11.90 -26.90
C ALA A 26 -22.82 11.32 -25.58
N THR A 27 -21.52 11.06 -25.59
CA THR A 27 -20.72 10.58 -24.47
C THR A 27 -21.18 11.26 -23.19
N ALA A 28 -21.57 10.47 -22.19
CA ALA A 28 -21.71 10.96 -20.83
C ALA A 28 -20.51 11.88 -20.56
N GLU A 29 -20.77 13.13 -20.15
CA GLU A 29 -19.70 14.05 -19.81
C GLU A 29 -18.76 13.30 -18.88
N SER A 30 -17.52 13.10 -19.31
CA SER A 30 -16.48 12.57 -18.46
C SER A 30 -16.29 13.63 -17.38
N ARG A 31 -17.01 13.50 -16.26
CA ARG A 31 -16.70 14.22 -15.04
C ARG A 31 -15.31 13.76 -14.66
N ALA A 32 -14.30 14.52 -15.10
CA ALA A 32 -13.00 14.45 -14.48
C ALA A 32 -13.26 14.55 -12.98
N VAL A 33 -12.86 13.52 -12.22
CA VAL A 33 -12.71 13.64 -10.77
C VAL A 33 -12.04 14.97 -10.53
N ALA A 34 -12.62 15.83 -9.68
CA ALA A 34 -12.06 17.14 -9.38
C ALA A 34 -10.55 16.97 -9.19
N GLY A 35 -9.77 17.49 -10.15
CA GLY A 35 -8.36 17.13 -10.25
C GLY A 35 -7.69 17.55 -8.96
N GLU A 36 -7.18 16.59 -8.20
CA GLU A 36 -6.37 16.91 -7.04
C GLU A 36 -5.15 17.68 -7.53
N MET A 37 -5.01 18.93 -7.09
CA MET A 37 -3.88 19.76 -7.45
C MET A 37 -2.79 19.62 -6.39
N LEU A 38 -1.64 19.06 -6.77
CA LEU A 38 -0.44 19.04 -5.96
C LEU A 38 0.50 20.15 -6.43
N SER A 39 0.88 21.06 -5.52
CA SER A 39 1.89 22.09 -5.78
C SER A 39 3.16 21.78 -4.99
N VAL A 40 4.31 21.86 -5.66
CA VAL A 40 5.62 21.57 -5.06
C VAL A 40 6.51 22.80 -5.19
N ASN A 41 6.99 23.30 -4.05
CA ASN A 41 7.99 24.37 -4.03
C ASN A 41 9.41 23.78 -4.03
N LEU A 42 10.04 23.73 -5.20
CA LEU A 42 11.41 23.22 -5.36
C LEU A 42 12.49 24.13 -4.76
N ALA A 43 12.16 25.37 -4.41
CA ALA A 43 13.06 26.31 -3.73
C ALA A 43 12.96 26.25 -2.19
N SER A 44 12.21 25.28 -1.65
CA SER A 44 12.04 25.14 -0.19
C SER A 44 13.35 24.84 0.52
N THR A 45 13.58 25.49 1.65
CA THR A 45 14.77 25.32 2.51
C THR A 45 14.52 24.42 3.73
N ARG A 46 13.48 23.58 3.69
CA ARG A 46 13.03 22.76 4.83
C ARG A 46 14.03 21.68 5.31
N GLY A 47 15.18 21.57 4.64
CA GLY A 47 16.22 20.59 4.94
C GLY A 47 15.99 19.25 4.23
N PRO A 48 16.96 18.33 4.31
CA PRO A 48 16.84 17.00 3.74
C PRO A 48 15.75 16.16 4.45
N SER A 49 15.15 15.22 3.73
CA SER A 49 14.29 14.21 4.34
C SER A 49 15.08 13.40 5.37
N THR A 50 14.48 13.16 6.53
CA THR A 50 15.05 12.34 7.60
C THR A 50 14.45 10.93 7.64
N GLY A 51 13.60 10.57 6.68
CA GLY A 51 13.07 9.21 6.55
C GLY A 51 12.23 8.73 7.74
N VAL A 52 11.58 9.63 8.50
CA VAL A 52 10.84 9.28 9.74
C VAL A 52 9.70 8.27 9.55
N GLY A 53 9.21 8.11 8.32
CA GLY A 53 8.19 7.10 7.97
C GLY A 53 8.75 5.76 7.52
N GLU A 54 10.07 5.61 7.44
CA GLU A 54 10.74 4.40 6.95
C GLU A 54 10.94 3.41 8.08
N GLY A 55 9.92 2.58 8.32
CA GLY A 55 10.00 1.53 9.32
C GLY A 55 8.91 0.49 9.21
N PHE A 56 9.06 -0.56 10.02
CA PHE A 56 8.14 -1.71 10.02
C PHE A 56 7.68 -2.05 11.44
N LEU A 57 6.42 -2.49 11.51
CA LEU A 57 5.86 -3.18 12.66
C LEU A 57 5.73 -4.67 12.27
N TYR A 58 6.52 -5.53 12.89
CA TYR A 58 6.73 -6.91 12.44
C TYR A 58 7.17 -6.99 10.96
N GLY A 59 7.04 -8.16 10.33
CA GLY A 59 7.38 -8.34 8.90
C GLY A 59 8.70 -9.05 8.63
N PHE A 60 9.38 -9.53 9.68
CA PHE A 60 10.53 -10.43 9.57
C PHE A 60 10.15 -11.80 10.13
N THR A 61 10.87 -12.86 9.73
CA THR A 61 10.74 -14.17 10.37
C THR A 61 11.27 -14.14 11.79
N GLN A 62 10.92 -15.16 12.59
CA GLN A 62 11.33 -15.24 14.00
C GLN A 62 12.85 -15.12 14.14
N ASP A 63 13.60 -15.86 13.33
CA ASP A 63 15.07 -15.84 13.26
C ASP A 63 15.66 -14.60 12.56
N GLY A 64 14.80 -13.69 12.08
CA GLY A 64 15.19 -12.50 11.34
C GLY A 64 15.85 -12.78 9.99
N SER A 65 15.84 -14.00 9.45
CA SER A 65 16.53 -14.34 8.18
C SER A 65 15.80 -13.83 6.94
N GLN A 66 14.47 -13.72 7.02
CA GLN A 66 13.62 -13.17 5.97
C GLN A 66 12.96 -11.87 6.42
N PRO A 67 12.67 -10.95 5.48
CA PRO A 67 12.98 -11.01 4.05
C PRO A 67 14.48 -10.89 3.72
N ALA A 68 14.89 -11.36 2.54
CA ALA A 68 16.26 -11.27 2.07
C ALA A 68 16.76 -9.82 1.91
N ASP A 69 18.07 -9.62 2.09
CA ASP A 69 18.71 -8.30 2.11
C ASP A 69 18.38 -7.40 0.92
N GLN A 70 18.26 -7.98 -0.28
CA GLN A 70 17.97 -7.23 -1.51
C GLN A 70 16.63 -6.48 -1.46
N PHE A 71 15.69 -6.92 -0.62
CA PHE A 71 14.39 -6.28 -0.44
C PHE A 71 14.39 -5.22 0.68
N ILE A 72 15.40 -5.25 1.57
CA ILE A 72 15.46 -4.36 2.75
C ILE A 72 16.48 -3.25 2.58
N LYS A 73 17.67 -3.56 2.04
CA LYS A 73 18.76 -2.59 1.88
C LYS A 73 18.34 -1.32 1.13
N PRO A 74 17.58 -1.39 0.02
CA PRO A 74 17.18 -0.19 -0.71
C PRO A 74 16.22 0.73 0.06
N LEU A 75 15.55 0.22 1.09
CA LEU A 75 14.52 0.96 1.82
C LEU A 75 15.09 1.90 2.89
N GLY A 76 16.37 1.79 3.23
CA GLY A 76 17.02 2.72 4.17
C GLY A 76 16.38 2.75 5.56
N ILE A 77 15.83 1.62 6.03
CA ILE A 77 14.98 1.56 7.23
C ILE A 77 15.59 2.27 8.44
N ASN A 78 14.78 3.11 9.09
CA ASN A 78 15.18 3.88 10.26
C ASN A 78 14.66 3.30 11.58
N ALA A 79 13.51 2.61 11.55
CA ALA A 79 12.93 2.02 12.75
C ALA A 79 12.32 0.64 12.48
N PHE A 80 12.45 -0.25 13.45
CA PHE A 80 11.76 -1.54 13.47
C PHE A 80 11.10 -1.76 14.83
N ARG A 81 9.84 -2.20 14.83
CA ARG A 81 9.05 -2.46 16.04
C ARG A 81 8.57 -3.92 16.04
N GLY A 82 8.85 -4.63 17.12
CA GLY A 82 8.51 -6.05 17.25
C GLY A 82 8.71 -6.59 18.65
N GLY A 83 8.36 -7.86 18.86
CA GLY A 83 8.43 -8.54 20.16
C GLY A 83 7.05 -9.00 20.66
N GLY A 84 7.03 -10.08 21.45
CA GLY A 84 5.85 -10.59 22.15
C GLY A 84 4.84 -11.38 21.34
N TRP A 85 4.70 -11.16 20.03
CA TRP A 85 3.63 -11.79 19.26
C TRP A 85 4.01 -13.11 18.57
N PHE A 86 5.30 -13.46 18.43
CA PHE A 86 5.69 -14.70 17.73
C PHE A 86 5.20 -15.95 18.44
N SER A 87 5.16 -15.91 19.77
CA SER A 87 4.70 -17.01 20.60
C SER A 87 3.20 -16.96 20.92
N GLY A 88 2.49 -15.89 20.51
CA GLY A 88 1.09 -15.63 20.83
C GLY A 88 0.84 -14.69 22.01
N GLY A 89 1.80 -13.83 22.35
CA GLY A 89 1.70 -12.84 23.43
C GLY A 89 2.60 -13.17 24.62
N TRP A 90 2.99 -12.15 25.38
CA TRP A 90 3.80 -12.33 26.60
C TRP A 90 3.05 -13.13 27.67
N ILE A 91 1.71 -13.05 27.66
CA ILE A 91 0.82 -13.86 28.51
C ILE A 91 0.92 -15.37 28.27
N ARG A 92 1.49 -15.85 27.16
CA ARG A 92 1.40 -17.26 26.76
C ARG A 92 2.00 -18.24 27.79
N ASP A 93 3.04 -17.82 28.49
CA ASP A 93 3.65 -18.55 29.60
C ASP A 93 3.24 -17.99 30.98
N ASN A 94 2.11 -17.28 31.08
CA ASN A 94 1.69 -16.54 32.28
C ASN A 94 2.79 -15.58 32.79
N TYR A 95 3.46 -14.89 31.87
CA TYR A 95 4.60 -14.01 32.16
C TYR A 95 5.79 -14.71 32.84
N GLN A 96 5.91 -16.03 32.71
CA GLN A 96 7.05 -16.80 33.16
C GLN A 96 8.05 -17.02 32.04
N TYR A 97 9.30 -17.33 32.39
CA TYR A 97 10.34 -17.68 31.42
C TYR A 97 10.17 -19.11 30.87
N GLY A 98 9.04 -19.36 30.20
CA GLY A 98 8.71 -20.62 29.55
C GLY A 98 9.20 -20.70 28.11
N SER A 99 8.68 -21.64 27.32
CA SER A 99 9.07 -21.82 25.92
C SER A 99 8.60 -20.69 25.01
N ALA A 100 7.43 -20.12 25.26
CA ALA A 100 6.84 -19.05 24.46
C ALA A 100 7.61 -17.74 24.68
N THR A 101 7.86 -17.35 25.93
CA THR A 101 8.69 -16.17 26.26
C THR A 101 10.11 -16.30 25.74
N ARG A 102 10.71 -17.50 25.80
CA ARG A 102 12.02 -17.75 25.17
C ARG A 102 11.98 -17.54 23.65
N ALA A 103 10.95 -18.04 22.98
CA ALA A 103 10.79 -17.86 21.54
C ALA A 103 10.70 -16.38 21.12
N ASP A 104 9.99 -15.54 21.90
CA ASP A 104 9.91 -14.11 21.65
C ASP A 104 11.24 -13.40 21.89
N LEU A 105 11.96 -13.75 22.97
CA LEU A 105 13.28 -13.21 23.27
C LEU A 105 14.31 -13.57 22.20
N ASP A 106 14.31 -14.83 21.75
CA ASP A 106 15.16 -15.28 20.66
C ASP A 106 14.88 -14.50 19.38
N SER A 107 13.61 -14.23 19.10
CA SER A 107 13.21 -13.43 17.95
C SER A 107 13.70 -11.99 18.02
N ILE A 108 13.48 -11.34 19.17
CA ILE A 108 13.93 -9.97 19.42
C ILE A 108 15.44 -9.86 19.23
N VAL A 109 16.20 -10.79 19.81
CA VAL A 109 17.66 -10.79 19.73
C VAL A 109 18.12 -11.00 18.29
N ALA A 110 17.54 -11.95 17.56
CA ALA A 110 17.93 -12.23 16.18
C ALA A 110 17.65 -11.03 15.26
N GLN A 111 16.46 -10.46 15.34
CA GLN A 111 16.06 -9.30 14.53
C GLN A 111 16.85 -8.05 14.91
N ALA A 112 17.06 -7.78 16.21
CA ALA A 112 17.86 -6.64 16.65
C ALA A 112 19.31 -6.74 16.19
N LYS A 113 19.93 -7.92 16.29
CA LYS A 113 21.30 -8.14 15.81
C LYS A 113 21.43 -7.84 14.30
N ARG A 114 20.45 -8.26 13.51
CA ARG A 114 20.45 -7.99 12.07
C ARG A 114 20.24 -6.52 11.76
N LEU A 115 19.23 -5.88 12.35
CA LEU A 115 18.72 -4.59 11.87
C LEU A 115 19.41 -3.37 12.49
N THR A 116 20.08 -3.52 13.63
CA THR A 116 20.77 -2.42 14.34
C THR A 116 22.26 -2.31 14.02
N GLN A 117 22.80 -3.24 13.21
CA GLN A 117 24.22 -3.33 12.88
C GLN A 117 24.43 -3.15 11.37
N PRO A 118 25.63 -2.69 10.94
CA PRO A 118 25.96 -2.60 9.52
C PRO A 118 25.64 -3.90 8.77
N PRO A 119 25.03 -3.83 7.57
CA PRO A 119 24.81 -2.63 6.75
C PRO A 119 23.54 -1.84 7.10
N TYR A 120 22.81 -2.21 8.15
CA TYR A 120 21.61 -1.53 8.62
C TYR A 120 21.92 -0.61 9.80
N HIS A 121 20.97 0.24 10.15
CA HIS A 121 21.11 1.25 11.19
C HIS A 121 19.79 1.53 11.93
N ALA A 122 18.81 0.62 11.84
CA ALA A 122 17.50 0.86 12.38
C ALA A 122 17.52 0.92 13.92
N GLN A 123 16.69 1.79 14.49
CA GLN A 123 16.34 1.71 15.90
C GLN A 123 15.39 0.51 16.11
N TYR A 124 15.76 -0.42 17.00
CA TYR A 124 14.87 -1.49 17.41
C TYR A 124 13.99 -1.07 18.60
N GLN A 125 12.68 -1.20 18.48
CA GLN A 125 11.69 -0.85 19.49
C GLN A 125 10.97 -2.13 19.95
N VAL A 126 11.25 -2.58 21.17
CA VAL A 126 10.63 -3.77 21.75
C VAL A 126 9.20 -3.47 22.18
N LEU A 127 8.27 -4.33 21.77
CA LEU A 127 6.89 -4.35 22.23
C LEU A 127 6.75 -5.25 23.45
N VAL A 128 6.27 -4.68 24.56
CA VAL A 128 6.01 -5.38 25.82
C VAL A 128 4.51 -5.38 26.16
N SER A 129 3.65 -5.28 25.16
CA SER A 129 2.19 -5.30 25.29
C SER A 129 1.62 -6.66 24.94
N ASP A 130 0.55 -7.07 25.62
CA ASP A 130 -0.33 -8.17 25.20
C ASP A 130 -1.41 -7.70 24.21
#